data_AF-A0A6J4V0G0-F1
#
_entry.id   AF-A0A6J4V0G0-F1
#
_cell.length_a   1.000
_cell.length_b   1.000
_cell.length_c   1.000
_cell.angle_alpha   90.00
_cell.angle_beta   90.00
_cell.angle_gamma   90.00
#
_symmetry.space_group_name_H-M   'P 1'
#
loop_
_entity.id
_entity.type
_entity.pdbx_description
1 polymer ?
#
loop_
_entity_poly.entity_id
_entity_poly.type
_entity_poly.pdbx_seq_one_letter_code
_entity_poly.pdbx_strand_id
1 'polypeptide(L)'
;MLLVVDVGNTNTVLGVYEPGTTNLIATARMSTRRDRMPDEWYAILAPVLGSVAIDPGRVSAMVISSVVPNVTRWLSAMGQERLGVEPIVIGVDLDLGIEIDYPNPAEIGADRLVNSIAAVHKFGAPIISIDFGTAINFDIVDHRGAYIG
;
A
#
# COMPACT_ATOMS: atom_id res chain seq x y z
N MET A 1 8.89 -10.19 -8.58
CA MET A 1 8.93 -9.50 -7.28
C MET A 1 7.64 -8.72 -7.13
N LEU A 2 7.11 -8.62 -5.92
CA LEU A 2 5.96 -7.77 -5.63
C LEU A 2 6.46 -6.45 -5.05
N LEU A 3 6.18 -5.34 -5.73
CA LEU A 3 6.38 -4.00 -5.20
C LEU A 3 5.11 -3.55 -4.48
N VAL A 4 5.22 -3.17 -3.23
CA VAL A 4 4.13 -2.53 -2.49
C VAL A 4 4.49 -1.09 -2.17
N VAL A 5 3.51 -0.20 -2.27
CA VAL A 5 3.68 1.21 -1.95
C VAL A 5 2.58 1.65 -1.02
N ASP A 6 2.95 2.26 0.10
CA ASP A 6 2.05 2.91 1.04
C ASP A 6 2.29 4.42 0.98
N VAL A 7 1.26 5.18 0.59
CA VAL A 7 1.33 6.62 0.39
C VAL A 7 0.47 7.34 1.42
N GLY A 8 1.11 7.73 2.53
CA GLY A 8 0.52 8.62 3.51
C GLY A 8 0.71 10.10 3.15
N ASN A 9 0.05 10.98 3.91
CA ASN A 9 0.19 12.43 3.75
C ASN A 9 1.63 12.92 3.99
N THR A 10 2.31 12.36 4.99
CA THR A 10 3.66 12.79 5.38
C THR A 10 4.75 11.93 4.77
N ASN A 11 4.55 10.62 4.68
CA ASN A 11 5.55 9.66 4.26
C ASN A 11 5.01 8.72 3.19
N THR A 12 5.86 8.37 2.24
CA THR A 12 5.67 7.28 1.29
C THR A 12 6.65 6.16 1.64
N VAL A 13 6.15 4.93 1.72
CA VAL A 13 6.93 3.73 2.03
C VAL A 13 6.88 2.78 0.84
N LEU A 14 8.04 2.31 0.41
CA LEU A 14 8.21 1.27 -0.58
C LEU A 14 8.60 -0.02 0.12
N GLY A 15 8.02 -1.13 -0.29
CA GLY A 15 8.40 -2.48 0.15
C GLY A 15 8.52 -3.42 -1.03
N VAL A 16 9.47 -4.33 -0.98
CA VAL A 16 9.67 -5.35 -2.02
C VAL A 16 9.56 -6.72 -1.37
N TYR A 17 8.63 -7.53 -1.87
CA TYR A 17 8.43 -8.91 -1.43
C TYR A 17 8.92 -9.90 -2.48
N GLU A 18 9.45 -11.01 -2.01
CA GLU A 18 9.76 -12.16 -2.84
C GLU A 18 8.48 -12.84 -3.35
N PRO A 19 8.41 -13.31 -4.61
CA PRO A 19 7.18 -13.86 -5.18
C PRO A 19 6.67 -15.08 -4.40
N GLY A 20 5.38 -15.06 -4.05
CA GLY A 20 4.73 -16.19 -3.37
C GLY A 20 5.12 -16.37 -1.91
N THR A 21 5.84 -15.42 -1.31
CA THR A 21 6.23 -15.46 0.10
C THR A 21 5.83 -14.17 0.83
N THR A 22 5.89 -14.19 2.16
CA THR A 22 5.75 -13.00 3.00
C THR A 22 7.11 -12.38 3.37
N ASN A 23 8.17 -12.74 2.63
CA ASN A 23 9.52 -12.27 2.91
C ASN A 23 9.73 -10.86 2.31
N LEU A 24 9.86 -9.86 3.18
CA LEU A 24 10.15 -8.48 2.82
C LEU A 24 11.67 -8.30 2.68
N ILE A 25 12.13 -8.10 1.44
CA ILE A 25 13.56 -8.12 1.12
C ILE A 25 14.16 -6.72 1.00
N ALA A 26 13.36 -5.69 0.72
CA ALA A 26 13.81 -4.30 0.74
C ALA A 26 12.71 -3.35 1.20
N THR A 27 13.11 -2.26 1.85
CA THR A 27 12.22 -1.17 2.23
C THR A 27 12.89 0.18 2.06
N ALA A 28 12.12 1.19 1.68
CA ALA A 28 12.56 2.58 1.72
C ALA A 28 11.43 3.48 2.19
N ARG A 29 11.77 4.52 2.96
CA ARG A 29 10.83 5.52 3.44
C ARG A 29 11.32 6.90 3.04
N MET A 30 10.41 7.73 2.58
CA MET A 30 10.69 9.10 2.16
C MET A 30 9.51 10.01 2.47
N SER A 31 9.74 11.31 2.54
CA SER A 31 8.64 12.28 2.62
C SER A 31 7.77 12.22 1.37
N THR A 32 6.45 12.31 1.55
CA THR A 32 5.50 12.35 0.43
C THR A 32 5.61 13.70 -0.27
N ARG A 33 5.99 13.64 -1.55
CA ARG A 33 6.07 14.81 -2.45
C ARG A 33 5.05 14.68 -3.55
N ARG A 34 4.10 15.62 -3.58
CA ARG A 34 2.95 15.62 -4.53
C ARG A 34 3.33 16.03 -5.94
N ASP A 35 4.52 16.60 -6.10
CA ASP A 35 5.05 17.18 -7.33
C ASP A 35 6.03 16.26 -8.07
N ARG A 36 6.34 15.07 -7.52
CA ARG A 36 7.23 14.10 -8.16
C ARG A 36 6.59 13.46 -9.38
N MET A 37 7.29 13.53 -10.50
CA MET A 37 6.94 12.91 -11.77
C MET A 37 7.31 11.41 -11.81
N PRO A 38 6.78 10.63 -12.76
CA PRO A 38 7.04 9.19 -12.84
C PRO A 38 8.52 8.81 -12.89
N ASP A 39 9.33 9.51 -13.70
CA ASP A 39 10.78 9.25 -13.79
C ASP A 39 11.53 9.57 -12.48
N GLU A 40 11.08 10.57 -11.72
CA GLU A 40 11.67 10.88 -10.41
C GLU A 40 11.35 9.79 -9.39
N TRP A 41 10.14 9.23 -9.43
CA TRP A 41 9.78 8.06 -8.63
C TRP A 41 10.63 6.85 -9.00
N TYR A 42 10.86 6.62 -10.29
CA TYR A 42 11.73 5.54 -10.76
C TYR A 42 13.19 5.73 -10.33
N ALA A 43 13.71 6.96 -10.40
CA ALA A 43 15.06 7.30 -9.95
C ALA A 43 15.27 7.06 -8.44
N ILE A 44 14.19 7.06 -7.64
CA ILE A 44 14.22 6.69 -6.22
C ILE A 44 14.08 5.18 -6.03
N LEU A 45 13.20 4.52 -6.79
CA LEU A 45 12.96 3.09 -6.69
C LEU A 45 14.17 2.25 -7.13
N ALA A 46 14.82 2.62 -8.23
CA ALA A 46 15.89 1.81 -8.83
C ALA A 46 17.08 1.57 -7.86
N PRO A 47 17.58 2.58 -7.12
CA PRO A 47 18.58 2.35 -6.07
C PRO A 47 18.11 1.43 -4.94
N VAL A 48 16.83 1.49 -4.56
CA VAL A 48 16.26 0.63 -3.51
C VAL A 48 16.32 -0.84 -3.94
N LEU A 49 15.91 -1.13 -5.19
CA LEU A 49 16.04 -2.46 -5.78
C LEU A 49 17.50 -2.89 -5.94
N GLY A 50 18.35 -1.98 -6.40
CA GLY A 50 19.78 -2.21 -6.57
C GLY A 50 20.50 -2.55 -5.26
N SER A 51 20.07 -1.99 -4.12
CA SER A 51 20.67 -2.27 -2.81
C SER A 51 20.51 -3.72 -2.35
N VAL A 52 19.57 -4.45 -2.97
CA VAL A 52 19.32 -5.88 -2.73
C VAL A 52 19.56 -6.72 -3.99
N ALA A 53 20.34 -6.19 -4.94
CA ALA A 53 20.73 -6.84 -6.19
C ALA A 53 19.54 -7.31 -7.06
N ILE A 54 18.42 -6.57 -7.01
CA ILE A 54 17.24 -6.84 -7.83
C ILE A 54 17.24 -5.92 -9.04
N ASP A 55 17.14 -6.51 -10.22
CA ASP A 55 16.89 -5.78 -11.46
C ASP A 55 15.44 -5.26 -11.49
N PRO A 56 15.18 -3.99 -11.87
CA PRO A 56 13.82 -3.46 -11.96
C PRO A 56 12.86 -4.26 -12.83
N GLY A 57 13.33 -4.89 -13.91
CA GLY A 57 12.53 -5.77 -14.77
C GLY A 57 12.11 -7.08 -14.11
N ARG A 58 12.60 -7.38 -12.89
CA ARG A 58 12.12 -8.49 -12.07
C ARG A 58 10.86 -8.15 -11.26
N VAL A 59 10.46 -6.88 -11.19
CA VAL A 59 9.17 -6.48 -10.61
C VAL A 59 8.06 -6.95 -11.54
N SER A 60 7.18 -7.79 -11.03
CA SER A 60 6.13 -8.46 -11.82
C SER A 60 4.72 -8.05 -11.42
N ALA A 61 4.58 -7.37 -10.28
CA ALA A 61 3.33 -6.84 -9.77
C ALA A 61 3.61 -5.62 -8.88
N MET A 62 2.67 -4.70 -8.87
CA MET A 62 2.71 -3.50 -8.03
C MET A 62 1.35 -3.30 -7.35
N VAL A 63 1.36 -3.02 -6.05
CA VAL A 63 0.15 -2.69 -5.27
C VAL A 63 0.38 -1.36 -4.57
N ILE A 64 -0.62 -0.47 -4.61
CA ILE A 64 -0.56 0.88 -4.04
C ILE A 64 -1.71 1.05 -3.03
N SER A 65 -1.38 1.26 -1.76
CA SER A 65 -2.28 1.87 -0.77
C SER A 65 -1.99 3.36 -0.73
N SER A 66 -3.00 4.22 -0.84
CA SER A 66 -2.77 5.66 -0.88
C SER A 66 -3.97 6.47 -0.40
N VAL A 67 -3.67 7.52 0.36
CA VAL A 67 -4.60 8.60 0.71
C VAL A 67 -4.28 9.92 -0.01
N VAL A 68 -3.37 9.87 -1.01
CA VAL A 68 -2.89 11.07 -1.75
C VAL A 68 -3.06 10.85 -3.26
N PRO A 69 -4.23 11.20 -3.84
CA PRO A 69 -4.59 10.84 -5.22
C PRO A 69 -3.59 11.28 -6.30
N ASN A 70 -3.00 12.46 -6.14
CA ASN A 70 -2.03 12.96 -7.12
C ASN A 70 -0.75 12.10 -7.16
N VAL A 71 -0.30 11.61 -6.00
CA VAL A 71 0.88 10.74 -5.91
C VAL A 71 0.54 9.35 -6.46
N THR A 72 -0.68 8.84 -6.18
CA THR A 72 -1.17 7.58 -6.77
C THR A 72 -1.09 7.61 -8.29
N ARG A 73 -1.54 8.70 -8.93
CA ARG A 73 -1.48 8.86 -10.38
C ARG A 73 -0.05 8.74 -10.92
N TRP A 74 0.92 9.42 -10.30
CA TRP A 74 2.30 9.41 -10.78
C TRP A 74 3.03 8.10 -10.53
N LEU A 75 2.75 7.43 -9.40
CA LEU A 75 3.25 6.09 -9.15
C LEU A 75 2.65 5.05 -10.10
N SER A 76 1.37 5.21 -10.45
CA SER A 76 0.70 4.33 -11.41
C SER A 76 1.35 4.44 -12.79
N ALA A 77 1.57 5.67 -13.25
CA ALA A 77 2.30 5.94 -14.50
C ALA A 77 3.73 5.39 -14.46
N MET A 78 4.44 5.51 -13.33
CA MET A 78 5.78 4.91 -13.18
C MET A 78 5.74 3.38 -13.30
N GLY A 79 4.76 2.72 -12.68
CA GLY A 79 4.55 1.28 -12.82
C GLY A 79 4.36 0.87 -14.29
N GLN A 80 3.48 1.57 -15.01
CA GLN A 80 3.18 1.27 -16.41
C GLN A 80 4.37 1.57 -17.34
N GLU A 81 4.95 2.77 -17.24
CA GLU A 81 5.94 3.29 -18.19
C GLU A 81 7.36 2.77 -17.95
N ARG A 82 7.72 2.50 -16.68
CA ARG A 82 9.10 2.18 -16.28
C ARG A 82 9.28 0.73 -15.83
N LEU A 83 8.24 0.12 -15.27
CA LEU A 83 8.28 -1.28 -14.83
C LEU A 83 7.49 -2.21 -15.76
N GLY A 84 6.63 -1.66 -16.64
CA GLY A 84 5.78 -2.47 -17.52
C GLY A 84 4.69 -3.25 -16.77
N VAL A 85 4.29 -2.79 -15.58
CA VAL A 85 3.25 -3.43 -14.75
C VAL A 85 2.08 -2.48 -14.55
N GLU A 86 0.86 -3.01 -14.60
CA GLU A 86 -0.35 -2.27 -14.23
C GLU A 86 -0.54 -2.33 -12.70
N PRO A 87 -0.47 -1.21 -11.96
CA PRO A 87 -0.57 -1.27 -10.50
C PRO A 87 -2.00 -1.47 -10.03
N ILE A 88 -2.18 -2.30 -9.02
CA ILE A 88 -3.46 -2.44 -8.31
C ILE A 88 -3.50 -1.36 -7.22
N VAL A 89 -4.43 -0.42 -7.33
CA VAL A 89 -4.66 0.59 -6.30
C VAL A 89 -5.72 0.07 -5.34
N ILE A 90 -5.43 0.04 -4.05
CA ILE A 90 -6.36 -0.42 -3.02
C ILE A 90 -7.54 0.55 -2.92
N GLY A 91 -8.74 0.00 -3.00
CA GLY A 91 -10.01 0.70 -2.87
C GLY A 91 -11.13 -0.25 -2.44
N VAL A 92 -12.27 0.31 -2.06
CA VAL A 92 -13.47 -0.43 -1.62
C VAL A 92 -14.18 -1.19 -2.74
N ASP A 93 -13.78 -0.95 -3.99
CA ASP A 93 -14.25 -1.63 -5.19
C ASP A 93 -13.55 -2.98 -5.43
N LEU A 94 -12.49 -3.29 -4.66
CA LEU A 94 -11.81 -4.57 -4.71
C LEU A 94 -12.43 -5.58 -3.74
N ASP A 95 -12.33 -6.86 -4.08
CA ASP A 95 -12.55 -7.93 -3.11
C ASP A 95 -11.36 -7.99 -2.14
N LEU A 96 -11.55 -7.39 -0.96
CA LEU A 96 -10.55 -7.28 0.09
C LEU A 96 -10.60 -8.44 1.09
N GLY A 97 -11.53 -9.39 0.92
CA GLY A 97 -11.71 -10.52 1.83
C GLY A 97 -12.28 -10.15 3.21
N ILE A 98 -12.73 -8.91 3.40
CA ILE A 98 -13.45 -8.43 4.58
C ILE A 98 -14.72 -7.69 4.16
N GLU A 99 -15.78 -7.82 4.95
CA GLU A 99 -16.99 -7.01 4.77
C GLU A 99 -16.73 -5.58 5.26
N ILE A 100 -17.24 -4.58 4.54
CA ILE A 100 -17.16 -3.18 4.93
C ILE A 100 -18.55 -2.71 5.34
N ASP A 101 -18.80 -2.67 6.66
CA ASP A 101 -20.06 -2.24 7.28
C ASP A 101 -19.86 -0.85 7.88
N TYR A 102 -19.64 0.13 7.00
CA TYR A 102 -19.41 1.52 7.36
C TYR A 102 -20.39 2.42 6.57
N PRO A 103 -20.99 3.47 7.16
CA PRO A 103 -22.03 4.25 6.50
C PRO A 103 -21.60 4.87 5.15
N ASN A 104 -20.34 5.27 5.03
CA ASN A 104 -19.77 5.76 3.77
C ASN A 104 -18.42 5.08 3.49
N PRO A 105 -18.40 3.91 2.83
CA PRO A 105 -17.16 3.17 2.57
C PRO A 105 -16.11 3.97 1.81
N ALA A 106 -16.54 4.88 0.92
CA ALA A 106 -15.64 5.68 0.10
C ALA A 106 -14.83 6.73 0.90
N GLU A 107 -15.23 7.01 2.15
CA GLU A 107 -14.48 7.91 3.05
C GLU A 107 -13.36 7.18 3.82
N ILE A 108 -13.32 5.85 3.76
CA ILE A 108 -12.30 5.08 4.47
C ILE A 108 -10.97 5.22 3.73
N GLY A 109 -9.92 5.60 4.47
CA GLY A 109 -8.55 5.59 3.95
C GLY A 109 -8.11 4.17 3.60
N ALA A 110 -7.44 4.02 2.45
CA ALA A 110 -6.91 2.72 2.02
C ALA A 110 -5.94 2.10 3.05
N ASP A 111 -5.19 2.94 3.77
CA ASP A 111 -4.33 2.55 4.88
C ASP A 111 -5.10 1.86 6.02
N ARG A 112 -6.24 2.42 6.43
CA ARG A 112 -7.13 1.86 7.47
C ARG A 112 -7.67 0.48 7.07
N LEU A 113 -8.04 0.31 5.81
CA LEU A 113 -8.50 -0.98 5.26
C LEU A 113 -7.37 -2.01 5.27
N VAL A 114 -6.20 -1.67 4.73
CA VAL A 114 -5.06 -2.59 4.66
C VAL A 114 -4.58 -3.00 6.06
N ASN A 115 -4.54 -2.07 7.02
CA ASN A 115 -4.23 -2.35 8.41
C ASN A 115 -5.21 -3.37 9.01
N SER A 116 -6.51 -3.17 8.80
CA SER A 116 -7.56 -4.05 9.29
C SER A 116 -7.48 -5.45 8.69
N ILE A 117 -7.30 -5.54 7.36
CA ILE A 117 -7.13 -6.82 6.64
C ILE A 117 -5.90 -7.57 7.17
N ALA A 118 -4.77 -6.87 7.30
CA ALA A 118 -3.53 -7.46 7.81
C ALA A 118 -3.67 -7.92 9.27
N ALA A 119 -4.38 -7.16 10.11
CA ALA A 119 -4.65 -7.51 11.50
C ALA A 119 -5.52 -8.78 11.60
N VAL A 120 -6.63 -8.83 10.85
CA VAL A 120 -7.52 -10.00 10.79
C VAL A 120 -6.77 -11.23 10.28
N HIS A 121 -5.98 -11.09 9.21
CA HIS A 121 -5.21 -12.21 8.67
C HIS A 121 -4.18 -12.76 9.66
N LYS A 122 -3.58 -11.90 10.49
CA LYS A 122 -2.54 -12.31 11.46
C LYS A 122 -3.11 -12.84 12.78
N PHE A 123 -4.22 -12.28 13.24
CA PHE A 123 -4.69 -12.46 14.62
C PHE A 123 -6.14 -12.94 14.73
N GLY A 124 -6.89 -12.96 13.63
CA GLY A 124 -8.32 -13.23 13.61
C GLY A 124 -9.17 -12.02 13.99
N ALA A 125 -10.49 -12.21 13.96
CA ALA A 125 -11.50 -11.24 14.37
C ALA A 125 -12.25 -11.76 15.63
N PRO A 126 -12.80 -10.89 16.49
CA PRO A 126 -12.78 -9.43 16.42
C PRO A 126 -11.40 -8.85 16.77
N ILE A 127 -11.09 -7.67 16.23
CA ILE A 127 -9.81 -7.00 16.48
C ILE A 127 -9.95 -5.47 16.43
N ILE A 128 -9.12 -4.80 17.24
CA ILE A 128 -8.90 -3.36 17.15
C ILE A 128 -7.44 -3.15 16.73
N SER A 129 -7.24 -2.49 15.60
CA SER A 129 -5.93 -1.99 15.16
C SER A 129 -5.77 -0.54 15.59
N ILE A 130 -4.58 -0.18 16.08
CA ILE A 130 -4.25 1.19 16.49
C ILE A 130 -3.01 1.61 15.70
N ASP A 131 -3.17 2.58 14.79
CA ASP A 131 -2.08 3.12 13.97
C ASP A 131 -1.62 4.47 14.50
N PHE A 132 -0.32 4.59 14.76
CA PHE A 132 0.34 5.80 15.24
C PHE A 132 1.00 6.53 14.06
N GLY A 133 0.16 7.18 13.25
CA GLY A 133 0.58 7.93 12.07
C GLY A 133 0.51 9.45 12.28
N THR A 134 0.21 10.17 11.19
CA THR A 134 -0.08 11.62 11.25
C THR A 134 -1.28 11.91 12.16
N ALA A 135 -2.26 11.02 12.17
CA ALA A 135 -3.30 10.93 13.18
C ALA A 135 -3.14 9.59 13.92
N ILE A 136 -3.78 9.48 15.09
CA ILE A 136 -3.92 8.19 15.77
C ILE A 136 -5.26 7.61 15.34
N ASN A 137 -5.21 6.49 14.62
CA ASN A 137 -6.39 5.81 14.09
C ASN A 137 -6.72 4.60 14.95
N PHE A 138 -8.02 4.40 15.19
CA PHE A 138 -8.57 3.19 15.80
C PHE A 138 -9.48 2.56 14.75
N ASP A 139 -9.15 1.34 14.35
CA ASP A 139 -9.87 0.60 13.32
C ASP A 139 -10.42 -0.69 13.94
N ILE A 140 -11.72 -0.88 13.88
CA ILE A 140 -12.44 -1.96 14.55
C ILE A 140 -13.00 -2.91 13.50
N VAL A 141 -12.66 -4.19 13.66
CA VAL A 141 -13.29 -5.30 12.96
C VAL A 141 -14.10 -6.12 13.97
N ASP A 142 -15.37 -6.33 13.69
CA ASP A 142 -16.28 -7.03 14.59
C ASP A 142 -16.14 -8.57 14.53
N HIS A 143 -16.96 -9.29 15.29
CA HIS A 143 -16.94 -10.75 15.36
C HIS A 143 -17.37 -11.47 14.07
N ARG A 144 -18.01 -10.76 13.12
CA ARG A 144 -18.34 -11.28 11.78
C ARG A 144 -17.15 -11.17 10.82
N GLY A 145 -16.10 -10.45 11.22
CA GLY A 145 -14.99 -10.08 10.33
C GLY A 145 -15.28 -8.82 9.50
N ALA A 146 -16.32 -8.06 9.86
CA ALA A 146 -16.68 -6.83 9.16
C ALA A 146 -15.93 -5.63 9.76
N TYR A 147 -15.33 -4.79 8.90
CA TYR A 147 -14.83 -3.48 9.28
C TYR A 147 -16.03 -2.57 9.60
N ILE A 148 -16.07 -2.04 10.83
CA ILE A 148 -17.20 -1.22 11.32
C ILE A 148 -16.81 0.21 11.72
N GLY A 149 -15.54 0.58 11.60
CA GLY A 149 -15.07 1.94 11.88
C GLY A 149 -13.70 2.02 12.49
#